data_AF-A0A2T4MW37-F1
#
_entry.id   AF-A0A2T4MW37-F1
#
_cell.length_a   1.000
_cell.length_b   1.000
_cell.length_c   1.000
_cell.angle_alpha   90.00
_cell.angle_beta   90.00
_cell.angle_gamma   90.00
#
_symmetry.space_group_name_H-M   'P 1'
#
loop_
_entity.id
_entity.type
_entity.pdbx_description
1 polymer ?
#
loop_
_entity_poly.entity_id
_entity_poly.type
_entity_poly.pdbx_seq_one_letter_code
_entity_poly.pdbx_strand_id
1 'polypeptide(L)'
;MDEFIQEGKYASHETLKGYAYSWQTLSWLMQEVITNGMYVPEFLPDENQPVLLVVVKEATVLKAKSLHSEAPEVLISIASHTGESVWDDDNGYYADYWRLAAGTIKLIDCAEDAVFWLPLPAVEAWEPYRFSGYGSPFDALSAPLPVFQHLAFSLKPDQTSPDLGTTIYLKSTI
;
A
#
# COMPACT_ATOMS: atom_id res chain seq x y z
N MET A 1 2.66 -9.19 41.87
CA MET A 1 3.98 -9.16 41.20
C MET A 1 3.98 -10.09 39.99
N ASP A 2 3.47 -11.32 40.13
CA ASP A 2 3.33 -12.26 39.00
C ASP A 2 2.37 -11.79 37.90
N GLU A 3 1.24 -11.17 38.26
CA GLU A 3 0.23 -10.72 37.31
C GLU A 3 0.76 -9.64 36.34
N PHE A 4 1.51 -8.66 36.86
CA PHE A 4 2.19 -7.63 36.05
C PHE A 4 3.26 -8.22 35.11
N ILE A 5 3.99 -9.24 35.55
CA ILE A 5 4.99 -9.93 34.72
C ILE A 5 4.30 -10.74 33.61
N GLN A 6 3.17 -11.40 33.90
CA GLN A 6 2.40 -12.12 32.88
C GLN A 6 1.73 -11.17 31.89
N GLU A 7 1.19 -10.05 32.36
CA GLU A 7 0.63 -9.01 31.50
C GLU A 7 1.70 -8.42 30.57
N GLY A 8 2.88 -8.08 31.10
CA GLY A 8 4.01 -7.62 30.30
C GLY A 8 4.50 -8.64 29.28
N LYS A 9 4.53 -9.93 29.64
CA LYS A 9 4.88 -11.03 28.73
C LYS A 9 3.84 -11.19 27.61
N TYR A 10 2.56 -11.11 27.96
CA TYR A 10 1.45 -11.18 27.00
C TYR A 10 1.49 -10.00 26.02
N ALA A 11 1.60 -8.77 26.52
CA ALA A 11 1.70 -7.57 25.69
C ALA A 11 2.90 -7.63 24.74
N SER A 12 4.06 -8.08 25.23
CA SER A 12 5.26 -8.27 24.40
C SER A 12 5.03 -9.34 23.32
N HIS A 13 4.38 -10.45 23.66
CA HIS A 13 4.06 -11.52 22.71
C HIS A 13 3.13 -11.04 21.61
N GLU A 14 2.02 -10.38 21.95
CA GLU A 14 1.08 -9.87 20.97
C GLU A 14 1.70 -8.77 20.09
N THR A 15 2.56 -7.92 20.67
CA THR A 15 3.30 -6.90 19.90
C THR A 15 4.25 -7.54 18.88
N LEU A 16 5.07 -8.51 19.30
CA LEU A 16 6.00 -9.22 18.40
C LEU A 16 5.26 -10.00 17.32
N LYS A 17 4.13 -10.62 17.67
CA LYS A 17 3.25 -11.32 16.75
C LYS A 17 2.66 -10.37 15.71
N GLY A 18 2.17 -9.20 16.15
CA GLY A 18 1.70 -8.13 15.27
C GLY A 18 2.76 -7.72 14.26
N TYR A 19 3.98 -7.40 14.72
CA TYR A 19 5.10 -7.06 13.83
C TYR A 19 5.36 -8.17 12.80
N ALA A 20 5.54 -9.42 13.23
CA ALA A 20 5.84 -10.53 12.32
C ALA A 20 4.81 -10.68 11.20
N TYR A 21 3.54 -10.53 11.56
CA TYR A 21 2.40 -10.61 10.64
C TYR A 21 2.30 -9.42 9.69
N SER A 22 2.52 -8.19 10.16
CA SER A 22 2.56 -7.01 9.30
C SER A 22 3.68 -7.09 8.27
N TRP A 23 4.89 -7.51 8.69
CA TRP A 23 6.03 -7.72 7.78
C TRP A 23 5.76 -8.81 6.74
N GLN A 24 5.14 -9.92 7.14
CA GLN A 24 4.76 -10.99 6.24
C GLN A 24 3.72 -10.52 5.21
N THR A 25 2.69 -9.80 5.65
CA THR A 25 1.65 -9.25 4.78
C THR A 25 2.22 -8.27 3.77
N LEU A 26 3.08 -7.34 4.19
CA LEU A 26 3.78 -6.42 3.29
C LEU A 26 4.63 -7.18 2.27
N SER A 27 5.36 -8.22 2.71
CA SER A 27 6.16 -9.05 1.82
C SER A 27 5.31 -9.75 0.75
N TRP A 28 4.16 -10.28 1.14
CA TRP A 28 3.20 -10.89 0.22
C TRP A 28 2.57 -9.88 -0.75
N LEU A 29 2.23 -8.68 -0.28
CA LEU A 29 1.76 -7.61 -1.15
C LEU A 29 2.82 -7.22 -2.19
N MET A 30 4.08 -7.10 -1.80
CA MET A 30 5.17 -6.81 -2.75
C MET A 30 5.32 -7.93 -3.79
N GLN A 31 5.23 -9.19 -3.39
CA GLN A 31 5.24 -10.32 -4.34
C GLN A 31 4.08 -10.24 -5.33
N GLU A 32 2.90 -9.87 -4.85
CA GLU A 32 1.72 -9.71 -5.69
C GLU A 32 1.87 -8.54 -6.67
N VAL A 33 2.39 -7.40 -6.21
CA VAL A 33 2.70 -6.23 -7.05
C VAL A 33 3.72 -6.57 -8.13
N ILE A 34 4.78 -7.32 -7.80
CA ILE A 34 5.77 -7.78 -8.77
C ILE A 34 5.13 -8.69 -9.83
N THR A 35 4.16 -9.51 -9.44
CA THR A 35 3.57 -10.53 -10.32
C THR A 35 2.45 -9.96 -11.19
N ASN A 36 1.62 -9.07 -10.63
CA ASN A 36 0.35 -8.65 -11.22
C ASN A 36 0.25 -7.12 -11.42
N GLY A 37 1.17 -6.34 -10.85
CA GLY A 37 1.18 -4.89 -10.95
C GLY A 37 1.59 -4.40 -12.33
N MET A 38 0.99 -3.31 -12.76
CA MET A 38 1.32 -2.62 -13.99
C MET A 38 2.45 -1.62 -13.71
N TYR A 39 3.61 -1.83 -14.31
CA TYR A 39 4.78 -0.97 -14.14
C TYR A 39 4.59 0.35 -14.91
N VAL A 40 4.62 1.48 -14.21
CA VAL A 40 4.18 2.79 -14.74
C VAL A 40 4.97 3.28 -15.95
N PRO A 41 6.31 3.11 -16.04
CA PRO A 41 7.05 3.47 -17.25
C PRO A 41 6.61 2.72 -18.52
N GLU A 42 5.96 1.57 -18.38
CA GLU A 42 5.46 0.79 -19.53
C GLU A 42 3.96 0.93 -19.72
N PHE A 43 3.20 1.06 -18.62
CA PHE A 43 1.74 1.04 -18.63
C PHE A 43 1.20 2.07 -17.67
N LEU A 44 0.65 3.16 -18.21
CA LEU A 44 -0.12 4.14 -17.45
C LEU A 44 -1.58 3.71 -17.35
N PRO A 45 -2.26 3.98 -16.23
CA PRO A 45 -3.72 3.85 -16.17
C PRO A 45 -4.38 4.97 -16.99
N ASP A 46 -5.68 4.84 -17.24
CA ASP A 46 -6.44 5.90 -17.90
C ASP A 46 -6.41 7.20 -17.06
N GLU A 47 -6.53 8.34 -17.72
CA GLU A 47 -6.52 9.64 -17.04
C GLU A 47 -7.62 9.72 -15.98
N ASN A 48 -7.25 10.13 -14.77
CA ASN A 48 -8.13 10.24 -13.60
C ASN A 48 -8.76 8.91 -13.14
N GLN A 49 -8.34 7.76 -13.67
CA GLN A 49 -8.76 6.45 -13.18
C GLN A 49 -8.20 6.21 -11.76
N PRO A 50 -9.05 5.92 -10.76
CA PRO A 50 -8.58 5.52 -9.45
C PRO A 50 -7.96 4.12 -9.49
N VAL A 51 -6.74 3.99 -8.98
CA VAL A 51 -5.96 2.75 -8.91
C VAL A 51 -5.31 2.61 -7.55
N LEU A 52 -4.95 1.37 -7.16
CA LEU A 52 -4.01 1.18 -6.06
C LEU A 52 -2.61 1.47 -6.58
N LEU A 53 -2.02 2.57 -6.16
CA LEU A 53 -0.65 2.96 -6.47
C LEU A 53 0.30 2.46 -5.38
N VAL A 54 1.39 1.83 -5.81
CA VAL A 54 2.49 1.37 -4.96
C VAL A 54 3.78 2.01 -5.47
N VAL A 55 4.44 2.77 -4.60
CA VAL A 55 5.71 3.44 -4.89
C VAL A 55 6.74 2.98 -3.88
N VAL A 56 7.79 2.32 -4.36
CA VAL A 56 8.98 2.00 -3.55
C VAL A 56 10.05 3.02 -3.87
N LYS A 57 10.44 3.81 -2.86
CA LYS A 57 11.39 4.91 -3.03
C LYS A 57 12.81 4.41 -3.26
N GLU A 58 13.55 5.12 -4.11
CA GLU A 58 14.98 4.87 -4.40
C GLU A 58 15.26 3.42 -4.82
N ALA A 59 14.43 2.86 -5.70
CA ALA A 59 14.42 1.44 -6.02
C ALA A 59 15.56 1.03 -6.97
N THR A 60 16.80 1.10 -6.48
CA THR A 60 18.01 0.74 -7.24
C THR A 60 18.55 -0.64 -6.86
N VAL A 61 19.38 -1.21 -7.74
CA VAL A 61 20.11 -2.48 -7.46
C VAL A 61 20.98 -2.37 -6.20
N LEU A 62 21.52 -1.18 -5.91
CA LEU A 62 22.30 -0.95 -4.70
C LEU A 62 21.40 -0.94 -3.47
N LYS A 63 20.24 -0.26 -3.52
CA LYS A 63 19.25 -0.27 -2.43
C LYS A 63 18.76 -1.68 -2.13
N ALA A 64 18.54 -2.50 -3.17
CA ALA A 64 18.15 -3.90 -3.01
C ALA A 64 19.16 -4.71 -2.15
N LYS A 65 20.46 -4.39 -2.22
CA LYS A 65 21.49 -5.04 -1.41
C LYS A 65 21.53 -4.55 0.04
N SER A 66 21.03 -3.34 0.31
CA SER A 66 20.99 -2.76 1.66
C SER A 66 19.66 -2.95 2.39
N LEU A 67 18.67 -3.65 1.79
CA LEU A 67 17.35 -3.89 2.42
C LEU A 67 17.42 -4.65 3.75
N HIS A 68 18.51 -5.38 4.00
CA HIS A 68 18.74 -6.08 5.26
C HIS A 68 19.10 -5.13 6.42
N SER A 69 19.56 -3.91 6.12
CA SER A 69 19.96 -2.89 7.09
C SER A 69 19.02 -1.68 7.10
N GLU A 70 18.36 -1.40 5.98
CA GLU A 70 17.45 -0.27 5.81
C GLU A 70 16.13 -0.75 5.21
N ALA A 71 15.03 -0.56 5.94
CA ALA A 71 13.72 -0.83 5.38
C ALA A 71 13.43 0.11 4.21
N PRO A 72 12.87 -0.37 3.09
CA PRO A 72 12.50 0.48 1.99
C PRO A 72 11.34 1.39 2.40
N GLU A 73 11.35 2.64 1.96
CA GLU A 73 10.19 3.52 2.09
C GLU A 73 9.17 3.16 1.00
N VAL A 74 7.97 2.77 1.43
CA VAL A 74 6.90 2.33 0.53
C VAL A 74 5.67 3.19 0.76
N LEU A 75 5.20 3.85 -0.29
CA LEU A 75 3.89 4.49 -0.33
C LEU A 75 2.88 3.55 -1.00
N ILE A 76 1.78 3.28 -0.30
CA ILE A 76 0.63 2.56 -0.84
C ILE A 76 -0.57 3.49 -0.69
N SER A 77 -1.24 3.82 -1.79
CA SER A 77 -2.35 4.77 -1.76
C SER A 77 -3.34 4.51 -2.89
N ILE A 78 -4.57 4.99 -2.72
CA ILE A 78 -5.48 5.15 -3.86
C ILE A 78 -5.11 6.47 -4.53
N ALA A 79 -4.63 6.36 -5.77
CA ALA A 79 -4.21 7.50 -6.55
C ALA A 79 -4.86 7.47 -7.93
N SER A 80 -4.75 8.59 -8.64
CA SER A 80 -5.09 8.65 -10.06
C SER A 80 -3.98 9.39 -10.81
N HIS A 81 -3.62 8.87 -11.97
CA HIS A 81 -2.72 9.56 -12.88
C HIS A 81 -3.45 10.79 -13.45
N THR A 82 -2.78 11.93 -13.51
CA THR A 82 -3.41 13.18 -13.99
C THR A 82 -3.40 13.33 -15.50
N GLY A 83 -2.65 12.47 -16.22
CA GLY A 83 -2.40 12.62 -17.65
C GLY A 83 -1.20 13.52 -17.98
N GLU A 84 -0.62 14.17 -16.98
CA GLU A 84 0.51 15.07 -17.13
C GLU A 84 1.82 14.39 -16.70
N SER A 85 2.81 14.44 -17.59
CA SER A 85 4.18 13.99 -17.34
C SER A 85 5.15 15.15 -17.58
N VAL A 86 6.20 15.23 -16.77
CA VAL A 86 7.28 16.20 -16.90
C VAL A 86 8.53 15.48 -17.33
N TRP A 87 9.18 16.01 -18.36
CA TRP A 87 10.52 15.57 -18.73
C TRP A 87 11.53 16.25 -17.80
N ASP A 88 12.34 15.45 -17.12
CA ASP A 88 13.51 15.90 -16.38
C ASP A 88 14.68 16.04 -17.37
N ASP A 89 15.04 17.29 -17.69
CA ASP A 89 16.14 17.61 -18.60
C ASP A 89 17.52 17.23 -18.04
N ASP A 90 17.69 17.22 -16.72
CA ASP A 90 18.98 16.95 -16.06
C ASP A 90 19.28 15.45 -16.05
N ASN A 91 18.24 14.63 -15.88
CA ASN A 91 18.39 13.18 -15.75
C ASN A 91 17.89 12.37 -16.95
N GLY A 92 17.15 13.00 -17.87
CA GLY A 92 16.72 12.41 -19.14
C GLY A 92 15.60 11.38 -19.03
N TYR A 93 14.63 11.59 -18.13
CA TYR A 93 13.48 10.70 -17.95
C TYR A 93 12.18 11.47 -17.68
N TYR A 94 11.05 10.75 -17.68
CA TYR A 94 9.75 11.31 -17.33
C TYR A 94 9.39 11.05 -15.86
N ALA A 95 8.85 12.06 -15.20
CA ALA A 95 8.17 11.94 -13.93
C ALA A 95 6.69 12.27 -14.12
N ASP A 96 5.81 11.55 -13.41
CA ASP A 96 4.37 11.62 -13.64
C ASP A 96 3.66 12.35 -12.49
N TYR A 97 2.64 13.14 -12.82
CA TYR A 97 1.82 13.77 -11.80
C TYR A 97 0.68 12.85 -11.36
N TRP A 98 0.65 12.57 -10.07
CA TRP A 98 -0.34 11.71 -9.42
C TRP A 98 -1.17 12.49 -8.42
N ARG A 99 -2.49 12.35 -8.50
CA ARG A 99 -3.41 12.88 -7.50
C ARG A 99 -3.61 11.83 -6.41
N LEU A 100 -3.13 12.13 -5.21
CA LEU A 100 -3.20 11.24 -4.04
C LEU A 100 -4.40 11.52 -3.14
N ALA A 101 -4.95 12.73 -3.19
CA ALA A 101 -6.16 13.13 -2.47
C ALA A 101 -6.76 14.37 -3.13
N ALA A 102 -7.95 14.79 -2.69
CA ALA A 102 -8.54 16.05 -3.11
C ALA A 102 -7.57 17.22 -2.81
N GLY A 103 -7.14 17.92 -3.87
CA GLY A 103 -6.19 19.03 -3.76
C GLY A 103 -4.72 18.64 -3.54
N THR A 104 -4.40 17.34 -3.48
CA THR A 104 -3.02 16.86 -3.29
C THR A 104 -2.54 16.16 -4.55
N ILE A 105 -1.75 16.88 -5.35
CA ILE A 105 -1.03 16.34 -6.51
C ILE A 105 0.45 16.27 -6.15
N LYS A 106 1.09 15.15 -6.47
CA LYS A 106 2.54 14.97 -6.32
C LYS A 106 3.15 14.54 -7.64
N LEU A 107 4.32 15.09 -7.94
CA LEU A 107 5.21 14.55 -8.95
C LEU A 107 5.87 13.29 -8.37
N ILE A 108 5.78 12.19 -9.09
CA ILE A 108 6.40 10.91 -8.71
C ILE A 108 7.45 10.58 -9.76
N ASP A 109 8.66 10.35 -9.29
CA ASP A 109 9.79 10.03 -10.14
C ASP A 109 9.75 8.55 -10.51
N CYS A 110 9.18 8.25 -11.67
CA CYS A 110 9.00 6.87 -12.12
C CYS A 110 10.31 6.22 -12.62
N ALA A 111 11.41 6.98 -12.69
CA ALA A 111 12.72 6.47 -13.07
C ALA A 111 13.58 6.13 -11.84
N GLU A 112 13.49 6.93 -10.78
CA GLU A 112 14.19 6.67 -9.50
C GLU A 112 13.40 5.70 -8.61
N ASP A 113 12.08 5.81 -8.60
CA ASP A 113 11.20 4.97 -7.80
C ASP A 113 10.70 3.76 -8.60
N ALA A 114 10.44 2.65 -7.91
CA ALA A 114 9.70 1.55 -8.50
C ALA A 114 8.21 1.81 -8.31
N VAL A 115 7.55 2.22 -9.40
CA VAL A 115 6.14 2.64 -9.40
C VAL A 115 5.29 1.61 -10.13
N PHE A 116 4.32 1.05 -9.40
CA PHE A 116 3.36 0.09 -9.91
C PHE A 116 1.94 0.54 -9.59
N TRP A 117 1.00 0.15 -10.43
CA TRP A 117 -0.43 0.27 -10.10
C TRP A 117 -1.19 -1.05 -10.31
N LEU A 118 -2.25 -1.22 -9.54
CA LEU A 118 -3.21 -2.32 -9.68
C LEU A 118 -4.61 -1.73 -9.86
N PRO A 119 -5.44 -2.30 -10.76
CA PRO A 119 -6.83 -1.86 -10.91
C PRO A 119 -7.57 -2.13 -9.60
N LEU A 120 -8.35 -1.15 -9.12
CA LEU A 120 -9.25 -1.39 -8.01
C LEU A 120 -10.33 -2.41 -8.43
N PRO A 121 -10.78 -3.29 -7.52
CA PRO A 121 -11.93 -4.14 -7.76
C PRO A 121 -13.17 -3.32 -8.17
N ALA A 122 -13.98 -3.90 -9.05
CA ALA A 122 -15.26 -3.32 -9.43
C ALA A 122 -16.14 -3.09 -8.18
N VAL A 123 -17.02 -2.07 -8.22
CA VAL A 123 -17.83 -1.65 -7.07
C VAL A 123 -18.66 -2.81 -6.50
N GLU A 124 -19.11 -3.71 -7.36
CA GLU A 124 -19.92 -4.89 -7.02
C GLU A 124 -19.13 -5.99 -6.29
N ALA A 125 -17.81 -5.96 -6.37
CA ALA A 125 -16.93 -6.93 -5.70
C ALA A 125 -16.61 -6.54 -4.24
N TRP A 126 -16.97 -5.32 -3.83
CA TRP A 126 -16.72 -4.86 -2.46
C TRP A 126 -17.77 -5.41 -1.50
N GLU A 127 -17.32 -6.18 -0.52
CA GLU A 127 -18.17 -6.68 0.55
C GLU A 127 -18.01 -5.85 1.82
N PRO A 128 -19.13 -5.43 2.47
CA PRO A 128 -19.06 -4.81 3.78
C PRO A 128 -18.38 -5.72 4.79
N TYR A 129 -17.38 -5.20 5.50
CA TYR A 129 -16.70 -5.92 6.58
C TYR A 129 -16.83 -5.16 7.90
N ARG A 130 -17.12 -5.89 8.98
CA ARG A 130 -17.06 -5.36 10.34
C ARG A 130 -15.77 -5.83 10.98
N PHE A 131 -14.90 -4.89 11.30
CA PHE A 131 -13.71 -5.15 12.10
C PHE A 131 -14.09 -5.29 13.58
N SER A 132 -13.63 -6.37 14.21
CA SER A 132 -13.72 -6.56 15.66
C SER A 132 -12.31 -6.80 16.21
N GLY A 133 -11.70 -5.78 16.82
CA GLY A 133 -10.35 -5.84 17.39
C GLY A 133 -9.90 -4.52 18.02
N TYR A 134 -8.76 -4.54 18.69
CA TYR A 134 -8.07 -3.34 19.20
C TYR A 134 -6.84 -3.06 18.32
N GLY A 135 -6.66 -1.83 17.85
CA GLY A 135 -5.50 -1.41 17.02
C GLY A 135 -5.87 -0.76 15.68
N SER A 136 -4.89 -0.16 15.00
CA SER A 136 -5.04 0.23 13.60
C SER A 136 -5.12 -1.06 12.76
N PRO A 137 -5.87 -1.13 11.66
CA PRO A 137 -6.07 -2.40 10.95
C PRO A 137 -4.82 -3.03 10.33
N PHE A 138 -3.68 -2.35 10.32
CA PHE A 138 -2.39 -2.99 10.02
C PHE A 138 -1.86 -3.89 11.15
N ASP A 139 -2.36 -3.71 12.37
CA ASP A 139 -1.90 -4.38 13.58
C ASP A 139 -2.49 -5.81 13.74
N ALA A 140 -3.41 -6.21 12.87
CA ALA A 140 -4.23 -7.42 13.04
C ALA A 140 -4.11 -8.46 11.91
N LEU A 141 -2.95 -8.71 11.27
CA LEU A 141 -2.98 -9.29 9.91
C LEU A 141 -2.18 -10.57 9.65
N SER A 142 -2.86 -11.71 9.69
CA SER A 142 -2.59 -12.78 8.71
C SER A 142 -3.66 -12.71 7.64
N ALA A 143 -3.28 -12.44 6.39
CA ALA A 143 -4.16 -12.64 5.23
C ALA A 143 -3.53 -13.65 4.29
N PRO A 144 -4.26 -14.67 3.82
CA PRO A 144 -3.74 -15.55 2.79
C PRO A 144 -3.48 -14.76 1.49
N LEU A 145 -2.60 -15.29 0.64
CA LEU A 145 -2.47 -14.78 -0.73
C LEU A 145 -3.76 -15.07 -1.52
N PRO A 146 -4.19 -14.16 -2.42
CA PRO A 146 -3.62 -12.84 -2.70
C PRO A 146 -4.02 -11.76 -1.67
N VAL A 147 -3.05 -10.98 -1.20
CA VAL A 147 -3.23 -9.95 -0.15
C VAL A 147 -4.14 -8.82 -0.63
N PHE A 148 -4.11 -8.50 -1.92
CA PHE A 148 -4.95 -7.45 -2.50
C PHE A 148 -6.45 -7.66 -2.24
N GLN A 149 -6.92 -8.92 -2.26
CA GLN A 149 -8.33 -9.26 -1.99
C GLN A 149 -8.73 -9.06 -0.52
N HIS A 150 -7.75 -8.86 0.35
CA HIS A 150 -7.96 -8.60 1.76
C HIS A 150 -7.85 -7.11 2.10
N LEU A 151 -7.58 -6.22 1.14
CA LEU A 151 -7.60 -4.79 1.42
C LEU A 151 -9.02 -4.34 1.77
N ALA A 152 -9.13 -3.54 2.83
CA ALA A 152 -10.35 -2.97 3.34
C ALA A 152 -10.22 -1.45 3.40
N PHE A 153 -11.36 -0.75 3.33
CA PHE A 153 -11.38 0.70 3.29
C PHE A 153 -12.49 1.19 4.22
N SER A 154 -12.23 2.27 4.96
CA SER A 154 -13.29 2.94 5.71
C SER A 154 -13.97 3.93 4.80
N LEU A 155 -15.17 3.58 4.35
CA LEU A 155 -16.01 4.43 3.53
C LEU A 155 -16.88 5.35 4.40
N LYS A 156 -17.13 6.56 3.92
CA LYS A 156 -18.18 7.44 4.45
C LYS A 156 -19.57 6.85 4.14
N PRO A 157 -20.61 7.22 4.89
CA PRO A 157 -21.96 6.64 4.74
C PRO A 157 -22.54 6.70 3.31
N ASP A 158 -22.12 7.70 2.52
CA ASP A 158 -22.65 7.95 1.18
C ASP A 158 -21.70 7.44 0.06
N GLN A 159 -20.60 6.77 0.42
CA GLN A 159 -19.60 6.25 -0.52
C GLN A 159 -19.83 4.76 -0.80
N THR A 160 -19.85 4.41 -2.09
CA THR A 160 -19.91 3.01 -2.56
C THR A 160 -18.54 2.46 -2.96
N SER A 161 -17.55 3.34 -3.16
CA SER A 161 -16.16 3.00 -3.47
C SER A 161 -15.21 3.94 -2.71
N PRO A 162 -13.95 3.54 -2.49
CA PRO A 162 -13.01 4.37 -1.77
C PRO A 162 -12.52 5.55 -2.63
N ASP A 163 -12.48 6.74 -2.03
CA ASP A 163 -11.97 7.97 -2.66
C ASP A 163 -10.44 8.03 -2.58
N LEU A 164 -9.83 8.91 -3.37
CA LEU A 164 -8.42 9.26 -3.25
C LEU A 164 -8.08 9.67 -1.82
N GLY A 165 -6.96 9.17 -1.30
CA GLY A 165 -6.50 9.47 0.06
C GLY A 165 -7.24 8.71 1.16
N THR A 166 -8.12 7.76 0.80
CA THR A 166 -8.73 6.85 1.78
C THR A 166 -7.65 6.02 2.45
N THR A 167 -7.70 5.96 3.78
CA THR A 167 -6.82 5.08 4.55
C THR A 167 -7.09 3.63 4.18
N ILE A 168 -6.02 2.93 3.81
CA ILE A 168 -6.06 1.52 3.44
C ILE A 168 -5.90 0.69 4.71
N TYR A 169 -6.76 -0.30 4.83
CA TYR A 169 -6.77 -1.27 5.90
C TYR A 169 -6.61 -2.66 5.31
N LEU A 170 -6.33 -3.66 6.14
CA LEU A 170 -6.41 -5.04 5.70
C LEU A 170 -7.42 -5.77 6.58
N LYS A 171 -8.17 -6.67 5.97
CA LYS A 171 -9.15 -7.55 6.59
C LYS A 171 -8.39 -8.68 7.27
N SER A 172 -8.54 -8.80 8.58
CA SER A 172 -8.07 -9.97 9.32
C SER A 172 -8.98 -11.16 9.03
N THR A 173 -8.39 -12.34 8.77
CA THR A 173 -9.15 -13.60 8.64
C THR A 173 -9.19 -14.41 9.94
N ILE A 174 -8.74 -13.83 11.06
CA ILE A 174 -8.66 -14.50 12.37
C ILE A 174 -10.04 -14.53 13.05
#